data_AF-A0A8J8F9Q3-F1
#
_entry.id   AF-A0A8J8F9Q3-F1
#
_cell.length_a   1.000
_cell.length_b   1.000
_cell.length_c   1.000
_cell.angle_alpha   90.00
_cell.angle_beta   90.00
_cell.angle_gamma   90.00
#
_symmetry.space_group_name_H-M   'P 1'
#
loop_
_entity.id
_entity.type
_entity.pdbx_description
1 polymer ?
#
loop_
_entity_poly.entity_id
_entity_poly.type
_entity_poly.pdbx_seq_one_letter_code
_entity_poly.pdbx_strand_id
1 'polypeptide(L)'
;MNKNQKIAIAAVCIILLTAILGATYLGGIMEQLELGEFNEDSQIYQGYPRTITDSGGRNVTIYKPVKRIITLTSDGAEGVRTLGAVDNIVGVTEMINKDGKEYF
;
A
#
# COMPACT_ATOMS: atom_id res chain seq x y z
N MET A 1 9.91 47.20 41.04
CA MET A 1 9.27 47.02 39.72
C MET A 1 7.94 47.75 39.70
N ASN A 2 7.81 48.76 38.83
CA ASN A 2 6.60 49.60 38.79
C ASN A 2 5.43 48.87 38.12
N LYS A 3 4.21 49.39 38.29
CA LYS A 3 2.97 48.76 37.78
C LYS A 3 3.05 48.48 36.26
N ASN A 4 3.67 49.38 35.50
CA ASN A 4 3.80 49.28 34.05
C ASN A 4 4.79 48.18 33.64
N GLN A 5 5.88 47.99 34.38
CA GLN A 5 6.82 46.89 34.18
C GLN A 5 6.18 45.51 34.44
N LYS A 6 5.32 45.39 35.46
CA LYS A 6 4.56 44.15 35.73
C LYS A 6 3.60 43.80 34.60
N ILE A 7 2.90 44.80 34.05
CA ILE A 7 1.97 44.62 32.93
C ILE A 7 2.73 44.23 31.65
N ALA A 8 3.85 44.89 31.37
CA ALA A 8 4.67 44.59 30.20
C ALA A 8 5.21 43.14 30.21
N ILE A 9 5.70 42.67 31.36
CA ILE A 9 6.17 41.29 31.51
C ILE A 9 5.01 40.29 31.32
N ALA A 10 3.84 40.55 31.90
CA ALA A 10 2.67 39.68 31.75
C ALA A 10 2.22 39.57 30.28
N ALA A 11 2.23 40.68 29.53
CA ALA A 11 1.87 40.67 28.11
C ALA A 11 2.87 39.85 27.27
N VAL A 12 4.17 39.98 27.54
CA VAL A 12 5.21 39.18 26.86
C VAL A 12 5.06 37.70 27.17
N CYS A 13 4.76 37.33 28.42
CA CYS A 13 4.51 35.95 28.80
C CYS A 13 3.29 35.36 28.08
N ILE A 14 2.20 36.13 27.91
CA ILE A 14 1.00 35.66 27.20
C ILE A 14 1.29 35.45 25.71
N ILE A 15 2.03 36.37 25.07
CA ILE A 15 2.43 36.25 23.65
C ILE A 15 3.35 35.03 23.45
N LEU A 16 4.27 34.78 24.38
CA LEU A 16 5.13 33.60 24.35
C LEU A 16 4.30 32.31 24.53
N LEU A 17 3.34 32.30 25.45
CA LEU A 17 2.45 31.17 25.67
C LEU A 17 1.59 30.84 24.44
N THR A 18 1.02 31.85 23.78
CA THR A 18 0.22 31.63 22.57
C THR A 18 1.08 31.20 21.39
N ALA A 19 2.31 31.71 21.27
CA ALA A 19 3.25 31.27 20.24
C ALA A 19 3.69 29.81 20.43
N ILE A 20 3.99 29.40 21.67
CA ILE A 20 4.36 28.02 22.00
C ILE A 20 3.18 27.07 21.71
N LEU A 21 1.97 27.43 22.15
CA LEU A 21 0.78 26.61 21.94
C LEU A 21 0.43 26.50 20.45
N GLY A 22 0.56 27.59 19.69
CA GLY A 22 0.39 27.60 18.23
C GLY A 22 1.41 26.71 17.51
N ALA A 23 2.67 26.74 17.92
CA ALA A 23 3.72 25.88 17.37
C ALA A 23 3.46 24.39 17.66
N THR A 24 2.99 24.06 18.87
CA THR A 24 2.61 22.67 19.21
C THR A 24 1.38 22.20 18.45
N TYR A 25 0.40 23.08 18.24
CA TYR A 25 -0.82 22.75 17.50
C TYR A 25 -0.53 22.57 16.01
N LEU A 26 0.22 23.48 15.38
CA LEU A 26 0.63 23.32 13.98
C LEU A 26 1.55 22.10 13.79
N GLY A 27 2.50 21.87 14.70
CA GLY A 27 3.35 20.68 14.68
C GLY A 27 2.55 19.38 14.78
N GLY A 28 1.56 19.32 15.68
CA GLY A 28 0.67 18.16 15.82
C GLY A 28 -0.22 17.93 14.58
N ILE A 29 -0.67 18.99 13.91
CA ILE A 29 -1.42 18.87 12.65
C ILE A 29 -0.51 18.35 11.52
N MET A 30 0.75 18.80 11.46
CA MET A 30 1.73 18.27 10.50
C MET A 30 2.07 16.80 10.80
N GLU A 31 2.22 16.43 12.07
CA GLU A 31 2.45 15.04 12.52
C GLU A 31 1.25 14.13 12.21
N GLN A 32 0.01 14.62 12.35
CA GLN A 32 -1.19 13.89 11.93
C GLN A 32 -1.34 13.78 10.41
N LEU A 33 -0.83 14.75 9.64
CA LEU A 33 -0.77 14.69 8.18
C LEU A 33 0.30 13.69 7.71
N GLU A 34 1.43 13.57 8.41
CA GLU A 34 2.45 12.53 8.18
C GLU A 34 1.95 11.13 8.59
N LEU A 35 1.17 11.01 9.66
CA LEU A 35 0.55 9.75 10.10
C LEU A 35 -0.65 9.31 9.22
N GLY A 36 -1.04 10.14 8.25
CA GLY A 36 -2.07 9.82 7.25
C GLY A 36 -1.55 9.05 6.04
N GLU A 37 -0.24 8.83 5.92
CA GLU A 37 0.37 8.15 4.78
C GLU A 37 0.56 6.65 5.07
N PHE A 38 -0.41 5.86 4.61
CA PHE A 38 -0.34 4.41 4.32
C PHE A 38 0.46 3.52 5.31
N ASN A 39 -0.22 3.08 6.37
CA ASN A 39 0.13 1.81 7.00
C ASN A 39 -0.50 0.65 6.21
N GLU A 40 0.17 0.24 5.13
CA GLU A 40 -0.05 -1.09 4.54
C GLU A 40 1.32 -1.66 4.17
N ASP A 41 1.96 -2.31 5.15
CA ASP A 41 3.13 -3.19 5.04
C ASP A 41 3.94 -3.01 3.75
N SER A 42 4.85 -2.02 3.71
CA SER A 42 5.76 -1.78 2.59
C SER A 42 6.86 -2.86 2.53
N GLN A 43 6.46 -4.13 2.45
CA GLN A 43 7.37 -5.22 2.13
C GLN A 43 7.94 -4.99 0.74
N ILE A 44 9.22 -4.63 0.70
CA ILE A 44 9.98 -4.53 -0.54
C ILE A 44 10.29 -5.95 -1.02
N TYR A 45 9.57 -6.39 -2.04
CA TYR A 45 9.83 -7.67 -2.70
C TYR A 45 10.97 -7.49 -3.70
N GLN A 46 12.08 -8.21 -3.48
CA GLN A 46 13.23 -8.17 -4.37
C GLN A 46 12.84 -8.48 -5.82
N GLY A 47 13.23 -7.59 -6.74
CA GLY A 47 12.90 -7.70 -8.16
C GLY A 47 11.44 -7.39 -8.50
N TYR A 48 10.70 -6.67 -7.65
CA TYR A 48 9.39 -6.08 -7.95
C TYR A 48 9.45 -4.55 -7.78
N PRO A 49 8.57 -3.77 -8.45
CA PRO A 49 7.53 -4.22 -9.39
C PRO A 49 8.09 -4.79 -10.70
N ARG A 50 7.31 -5.65 -11.36
CA ARG A 50 7.62 -6.19 -12.69
C ARG A 50 6.52 -5.83 -13.68
N THR A 51 6.90 -5.27 -14.81
CA THR A 51 5.98 -4.96 -15.91
C THR A 51 6.17 -5.97 -17.03
N ILE A 52 5.06 -6.54 -17.51
CA ILE A 52 5.02 -7.42 -18.69
C ILE A 52 4.03 -6.85 -19.69
N THR A 53 4.33 -7.01 -20.98
CA THR A 53 3.38 -6.76 -22.07
C THR A 53 2.73 -8.09 -22.44
N ASP A 54 1.41 -8.16 -22.39
CA ASP A 54 0.69 -9.38 -22.78
C ASP A 54 0.50 -9.48 -24.30
N SER A 55 -0.10 -10.60 -24.75
CA SER A 55 -0.37 -10.84 -26.18
C SER A 55 -1.36 -9.87 -26.82
N GLY A 56 -2.13 -9.13 -26.01
CA GLY A 56 -3.02 -8.07 -26.46
C GLY A 56 -2.37 -6.69 -26.49
N GLY A 57 -1.07 -6.59 -26.19
CA GLY A 57 -0.34 -5.32 -26.13
C GLY A 57 -0.60 -4.50 -24.87
N ARG A 58 -1.22 -5.08 -23.83
CA ARG A 58 -1.48 -4.40 -22.57
C ARG A 58 -0.27 -4.51 -21.66
N ASN A 59 0.11 -3.41 -21.01
CA ASN A 59 1.16 -3.41 -19.98
C ASN A 59 0.54 -3.71 -18.62
N VAL A 60 0.96 -4.80 -17.99
CA VAL A 60 0.50 -5.26 -16.68
C VAL A 60 1.66 -5.17 -15.70
N THR A 61 1.46 -4.44 -14.59
CA THR A 61 2.44 -4.31 -13.51
C THR A 61 2.05 -5.19 -12.33
N ILE A 62 2.94 -6.09 -11.95
CA ILE A 62 2.82 -6.94 -10.77
C ILE A 62 3.71 -6.34 -9.67
N TYR A 63 3.13 -6.00 -8.52
CA TYR A 63 3.85 -5.31 -7.42
C TYR A 63 4.44 -6.26 -6.38
N LYS A 64 4.01 -7.53 -6.34
CA LYS A 64 4.45 -8.54 -5.38
C LYS A 64 4.40 -9.95 -5.96
N PRO A 65 5.11 -10.94 -5.37
CA PRO A 65 5.04 -12.34 -5.79
C PRO A 65 3.60 -12.86 -5.88
N VAL A 66 3.27 -13.51 -6.99
CA VAL A 66 1.94 -14.10 -7.23
C VAL A 66 1.79 -15.35 -6.37
N LYS A 67 0.66 -15.45 -5.65
CA LYS A 67 0.36 -16.56 -4.73
C LYS A 67 -0.94 -17.29 -5.04
N ARG A 68 -1.81 -16.70 -5.87
CA ARG A 68 -3.12 -17.25 -6.24
C ARG A 68 -3.40 -16.92 -7.68
N ILE A 69 -3.76 -17.92 -8.46
CA ILE A 69 -3.97 -17.85 -9.91
C ILE A 69 -5.35 -18.44 -10.20
N ILE A 70 -6.11 -17.73 -11.04
CA ILE A 70 -7.35 -18.24 -11.63
C ILE A 70 -7.10 -18.37 -13.11
N THR A 71 -7.25 -19.58 -13.65
CA THR A 71 -6.99 -19.86 -15.06
C THR A 71 -8.30 -19.88 -15.84
N LEU A 72 -8.34 -19.14 -16.94
CA LEU A 72 -9.56 -19.01 -17.76
C LEU A 72 -9.64 -20.04 -18.89
N THR A 73 -8.51 -20.67 -19.22
CA THR A 73 -8.36 -21.68 -20.29
C THR A 73 -7.52 -22.84 -19.79
N SER A 74 -7.69 -24.02 -20.41
CA SER A 74 -6.86 -25.21 -20.16
C SER A 74 -5.39 -24.94 -20.45
N ASP A 75 -5.08 -24.25 -21.55
CA ASP A 75 -3.71 -23.89 -21.93
C ASP A 75 -3.04 -22.99 -20.88
N GLY A 76 -3.81 -22.09 -20.27
CA GLY A 76 -3.35 -21.26 -19.18
C GLY A 76 -3.02 -22.08 -17.93
N ALA A 77 -3.83 -23.10 -17.61
CA ALA A 77 -3.57 -24.02 -16.51
C ALA A 77 -2.32 -24.87 -16.77
N GLU A 78 -2.16 -25.42 -17.96
CA GLU A 78 -0.98 -26.19 -18.35
C GLU A 78 0.30 -25.36 -18.37
N GLY A 79 0.22 -24.09 -18.79
CA GLY A 79 1.34 -23.16 -18.70
C GLY A 79 1.81 -22.95 -17.26
N VAL A 80 0.87 -22.77 -16.33
CA VAL A 80 1.20 -22.61 -14.89
C VAL A 80 1.74 -23.92 -14.29
N ARG A 81 1.18 -25.08 -14.67
CA ARG A 81 1.66 -26.41 -14.27
C ARG A 81 3.09 -26.66 -14.76
N THR A 82 3.38 -26.33 -16.01
CA THR A 82 4.71 -26.48 -16.63
C THR A 82 5.77 -25.65 -15.91
N LEU A 83 5.39 -24.49 -15.37
CA LEU A 83 6.26 -23.64 -14.55
C LEU A 83 6.41 -24.14 -13.10
N GLY A 84 5.84 -25.29 -12.74
CA GLY A 84 5.91 -25.86 -11.40
C GLY A 84 5.07 -25.11 -10.36
N ALA A 85 4.09 -24.32 -10.80
CA ALA A 85 3.29 -23.43 -9.94
C ALA A 85 1.82 -23.91 -9.80
N VAL A 86 1.56 -25.20 -9.99
CA VAL A 86 0.20 -25.78 -9.94
C VAL A 86 -0.51 -25.51 -8.61
N ASP A 87 0.21 -25.55 -7.49
CA ASP A 87 -0.33 -25.30 -6.14
C ASP A 87 -0.83 -23.86 -5.94
N ASN A 88 -0.44 -22.93 -6.83
CA ASN A 88 -0.93 -21.56 -6.79
C ASN A 88 -2.28 -21.40 -7.53
N ILE A 89 -2.77 -22.42 -8.24
CA ILE A 89 -4.07 -22.36 -8.92
C ILE A 89 -5.18 -22.58 -7.88
N VAL A 90 -6.02 -21.57 -7.68
CA VAL A 90 -7.13 -21.60 -6.70
C VAL A 90 -8.51 -21.62 -7.36
N GLY A 91 -8.57 -21.60 -8.70
CA GLY A 91 -9.82 -21.64 -9.44
C GLY A 91 -9.62 -21.81 -10.94
N VAL A 92 -10.60 -22.46 -11.57
CA VAL A 92 -10.67 -22.69 -13.01
C VAL A 92 -12.08 -22.39 -13.52
N THR A 93 -12.24 -22.16 -14.82
CA THR A 93 -13.57 -22.01 -15.43
C THR A 93 -14.32 -23.34 -15.44
N GLU A 94 -15.67 -23.27 -15.40
CA GLU A 94 -16.52 -24.47 -15.36
C GLU A 94 -16.29 -25.41 -16.56
N MET A 95 -15.96 -24.86 -17.74
CA MET A 95 -15.65 -25.68 -18.92
C MET A 95 -14.43 -26.58 -18.72
N ILE A 96 -13.48 -26.19 -17.86
CA ILE A 96 -12.33 -27.02 -17.47
C ILE A 96 -12.76 -28.08 -16.44
N ASN A 97 -13.79 -27.79 -15.64
CA ASN A 97 -14.36 -28.73 -14.66
C ASN A 97 -15.38 -29.72 -15.25
N LYS A 98 -15.99 -29.44 -16.41
CA LYS A 98 -17.16 -30.18 -16.92
C LYS A 98 -16.85 -31.59 -17.44
N ASP A 99 -15.60 -31.85 -17.85
CA ASP A 99 -15.12 -33.19 -18.21
C ASP A 99 -14.22 -33.84 -17.13
N GLY A 100 -14.04 -33.14 -16.01
CA GLY A 100 -13.81 -33.71 -14.67
C GLY A 100 -12.56 -34.56 -14.43
N LYS A 101 -11.66 -34.77 -15.40
CA LYS A 101 -10.40 -35.50 -15.21
C LYS A 101 -9.33 -34.90 -16.12
N GLU A 102 -8.10 -34.81 -15.60
CA GLU A 102 -6.84 -34.52 -16.34
C GLU A 102 -6.33 -33.07 -16.42
N TYR A 103 -6.46 -32.23 -15.39
CA TYR A 103 -5.60 -31.00 -15.35
C TYR A 103 -5.01 -30.67 -13.97
N PHE A 104 -5.30 -31.49 -12.95
CA PHE A 104 -4.70 -31.42 -11.62
C PHE A 104 -4.28 -32.82 -11.19
#